data_AF-G4ZMH7-F1
#
_entry.id   AF-G4ZMH7-F1
#
_cell.length_a   1.000
_cell.length_b   1.000
_cell.length_c   1.000
_cell.angle_alpha   90.00
_cell.angle_beta   90.00
_cell.angle_gamma   90.00
#
_symmetry.space_group_name_H-M   'P 1'
#
loop_
_entity.id
_entity.type
_entity.pdbx_description
1 polymer ?
#
loop_
_entity_poly.entity_id
_entity_poly.type
_entity_poly.pdbx_seq_one_letter_code
_entity_poly.pdbx_strand_id
1 'polypeptide(L)' 'TPSSSPEPEKKSRRKYDFPIETLQAFSHFRQDEAAKRLKVSPITLKRICHRHKYRWPYRTIKAQTRR' A
#
# COMPACT_ATOMS: atom_id res chain seq x y z
N THR A 1 3.65 44.39 4.34
CA THR A 1 2.65 43.41 4.84
C THR A 1 3.05 42.02 4.36
N PRO A 2 3.49 41.09 5.23
CA PRO A 2 3.82 39.75 4.78
C PRO A 2 2.54 38.94 4.56
N SER A 3 2.33 38.51 3.31
CA SER A 3 1.23 37.68 2.87
C SER A 3 1.46 36.23 3.31
N SER A 4 0.66 35.76 4.27
CA SER A 4 0.69 34.39 4.76
C SER A 4 -0.20 33.51 3.89
N SER A 5 0.37 32.97 2.81
CA SER A 5 -0.25 31.88 2.06
C SER A 5 0.29 30.55 2.61
N PRO A 6 -0.55 29.64 3.12
CA PRO A 6 -0.10 28.30 3.48
C PRO A 6 0.23 27.56 2.18
N GLU A 7 1.52 27.42 1.90
CA GLU A 7 1.99 26.53 0.84
C GLU A 7 1.43 25.12 1.10
N PRO A 8 0.86 24.44 0.10
CA PRO A 8 0.45 23.06 0.28
C PRO A 8 1.72 22.27 0.57
N GLU A 9 1.88 21.86 1.84
CA GLU A 9 2.94 20.98 2.30
C GLU A 9 2.98 19.81 1.31
N LYS A 10 3.95 19.87 0.38
CA LYS A 10 4.14 18.87 -0.66
C LYS A 10 4.45 17.60 0.09
N LYS A 11 3.39 16.81 0.31
CA LYS A 11 3.33 15.58 1.10
C LYS A 11 4.67 14.89 0.92
N SER A 12 5.58 15.16 1.86
CA SER A 12 6.98 14.75 1.75
C SER A 12 6.91 13.30 1.36
N ARG A 13 7.49 12.93 0.20
CA ARG A 13 7.32 11.61 -0.45
C ARG A 13 7.63 10.57 0.62
N ARG A 14 6.60 10.17 1.39
CA ARG A 14 6.76 9.30 2.54
C ARG A 14 7.31 8.06 1.90
N LYS A 15 8.58 7.76 2.17
CA LYS A 15 9.20 6.52 1.73
C LYS A 15 8.42 5.45 2.48
N TYR A 16 7.36 4.97 1.84
CA TYR A 16 6.59 3.84 2.34
C TYR A 16 7.48 2.63 2.13
N ASP A 17 8.23 2.33 3.16
CA ASP A 17 8.93 1.08 3.33
C ASP A 17 8.15 0.34 4.42
N PHE A 18 7.39 -0.67 4.01
CA PHE A 18 6.66 -1.51 4.94
C PHE A 18 7.38 -2.85 5.02
N PRO A 19 7.73 -3.33 6.21
CA PRO A 19 8.34 -4.64 6.36
C PRO A 19 7.37 -5.74 5.93
N ILE A 20 7.94 -6.92 5.63
CA ILE A 20 7.17 -8.11 5.23
C ILE A 20 6.11 -8.48 6.27
N GLU A 21 6.41 -8.31 7.55
CA GLU A 21 5.48 -8.59 8.66
C GLU A 21 4.21 -7.74 8.54
N THR A 22 4.34 -6.46 8.17
CA THR A 22 3.18 -5.60 7.91
C THR A 22 2.41 -6.11 6.70
N LEU A 23 3.09 -6.47 5.61
CA LEU A 23 2.44 -7.02 4.41
C LEU A 23 1.70 -8.34 4.71
N GLN A 24 2.26 -9.19 5.57
CA GLN A 24 1.64 -10.43 6.04
C GLN A 24 0.43 -10.16 6.93
N ALA A 25 0.53 -9.18 7.84
CA ALA A 25 -0.60 -8.74 8.66
C ALA A 25 -1.77 -8.27 7.79
N PHE A 26 -1.53 -7.65 6.62
CA PHE A 26 -2.58 -7.24 5.68
C PHE A 26 -2.89 -8.26 4.57
N SER A 27 -2.22 -9.42 4.55
CA SER A 27 -2.34 -10.42 3.48
C SER A 27 -3.72 -11.07 3.38
N HIS A 28 -4.50 -11.00 4.46
CA HIS A 28 -5.90 -11.42 4.49
C HIS A 28 -6.82 -10.50 3.68
N PHE A 29 -6.37 -9.27 3.37
CA PHE A 29 -7.10 -8.33 2.52
C PHE A 29 -6.63 -8.36 1.06
N ARG A 30 -7.46 -7.80 0.19
CA ARG A 30 -7.08 -7.42 -1.18
C ARG A 30 -5.92 -6.45 -1.17
N GLN A 31 -5.07 -6.49 -2.19
CA GLN A 31 -4.04 -5.45 -2.38
C GLN A 31 -4.63 -4.05 -2.38
N ASP A 32 -5.78 -3.84 -3.04
CA ASP A 32 -6.47 -2.54 -3.02
C ASP A 32 -6.91 -2.11 -1.62
N GLU A 33 -7.46 -3.04 -0.83
CA GLU A 33 -7.95 -2.77 0.53
C GLU A 33 -6.80 -2.60 1.52
N ALA A 34 -5.75 -3.40 1.40
CA ALA A 34 -4.51 -3.23 2.15
C ALA A 34 -3.86 -1.89 1.83
N ALA A 35 -3.84 -1.48 0.57
CA ALA A 35 -3.30 -0.19 0.15
C ALA A 35 -4.10 0.97 0.76
N LYS A 36 -5.45 0.89 0.74
CA LYS A 36 -6.33 1.86 1.42
C LYS A 36 -6.06 1.93 2.92
N ARG A 37 -5.95 0.79 3.61
CA ARG A 37 -5.66 0.74 5.06
C ARG A 37 -4.29 1.31 5.40
N LEU A 38 -3.30 1.02 4.57
CA LEU A 38 -1.93 1.55 4.67
C LEU A 38 -1.81 3.01 4.17
N LYS A 39 -2.92 3.62 3.72
CA LYS A 39 -2.97 4.97 3.12
C LYS A 39 -1.96 5.17 1.98
N VAL A 40 -1.70 4.11 1.22
CA VAL A 40 -0.83 4.12 0.03
C VAL A 40 -1.62 3.81 -1.23
N SER A 41 -1.06 4.20 -2.38
CA SER A 41 -1.59 3.74 -3.66
C SER A 41 -1.35 2.23 -3.84
N PRO A 42 -2.28 1.49 -4.48
CA PRO A 42 -2.06 0.07 -4.81
C PRO A 42 -0.79 -0.16 -5.63
N ILE A 43 -0.36 0.82 -6.43
CA ILE A 43 0.89 0.77 -7.19
C ILE A 43 2.10 0.79 -6.25
N THR A 44 2.06 1.64 -5.22
CA THR A 44 3.09 1.70 -4.17
C THR A 44 3.17 0.38 -3.42
N LEU A 45 2.03 -0.17 -3.00
CA LEU A 45 1.97 -1.46 -2.32
C LEU A 45 2.54 -2.58 -3.20
N LYS A 46 2.21 -2.60 -4.50
CA LYS A 46 2.76 -3.57 -5.47
C LYS A 46 4.28 -3.45 -5.60
N ARG A 47 4.82 -2.22 -5.66
CA ARG A 47 6.28 -2.00 -5.69
C ARG A 47 6.97 -2.49 -4.43
N ILE A 48 6.35 -2.29 -3.26
CA ILE A 48 6.87 -2.77 -1.98
C ILE A 48 6.86 -4.31 -1.98
N CYS A 49 5.74 -4.94 -2.36
CA CYS A 49 5.66 -6.40 -2.49
C CYS A 49 6.73 -6.98 -3.43
N HIS A 50 6.96 -6.34 -4.59
CA HIS A 50 8.02 -6.73 -5.52
C HIS A 50 9.42 -6.60 -4.91
N ARG A 51 9.70 -5.50 -4.21
CA ARG A 51 10.99 -5.28 -3.51
C ARG A 51 11.25 -6.36 -2.46
N HIS A 52 10.22 -6.74 -1.71
CA HIS A 52 10.31 -7.79 -0.71
C HIS A 52 10.17 -9.21 -1.27
N LYS A 53 10.05 -9.38 -2.60
CA LYS A 53 9.73 -10.65 -3.28
C LYS A 53 8.51 -11.37 -2.66
N TYR A 54 7.60 -10.59 -2.08
CA TYR A 54 6.40 -11.09 -1.44
C TYR A 54 5.28 -11.22 -2.47
N ARG A 55 4.84 -12.45 -2.72
CA ARG A 55 3.73 -12.72 -3.63
C ARG A 55 2.41 -12.56 -2.88
N TRP A 56 1.62 -11.54 -3.24
CA TRP A 56 0.34 -11.32 -2.58
C TRP A 56 -0.65 -12.47 -2.87
N PRO A 57 -1.15 -13.18 -1.84
CA PRO A 57 -1.92 -14.42 -2.00
C PRO A 57 -3.37 -14.21 -2.50
N TYR A 58 -3.78 -12.98 -2.84
CA TYR A 58 -5.19 -12.69 -3.18
C TYR A 58 -5.67 -13.35 -4.50
N ARG A 59 -4.76 -13.62 -5.45
CA ARG A 59 -5.14 -14.29 -6.72
C ARG A 59 -5.62 -15.72 -6.50
N THR A 60 -5.14 -16.40 -5.47
CA THR A 60 -5.55 -17.76 -5.11
C THR A 60 -6.93 -17.77 -4.45
N ILE A 61 -7.22 -16.78 -3.60
CA ILE A 61 -8.50 -16.70 -2.85
C ILE A 61 -9.69 -16.49 -3.80
N LYS A 62 -9.57 -15.59 -4.79
CA LYS A 62 -10.67 -15.31 -5.73
C LYS A 62 -10.93 -16.45 -6.73
N ALA A 63 -9.92 -17.30 -6.99
CA ALA A 63 -10.08 -18.48 -7.82
C ALA A 63 -10.85 -19.61 -7.11
N GLN A 64 -10.80 -19.65 -5.77
CA GLN A 64 -11.54 -20.63 -4.96
C GLN A 64 -13.03 -20.27 -4.78
N THR A 65 -13.38 -18.99 -4.64
CA THR A 65 -14.79 -18.54 -4.49
C THR A 65 -15.65 -18.74 -5.75
N ARG A 66 -15.08 -19.22 -6.86
CA ARG A 66 -15.81 -19.49 -8.10
C ARG A 66 -16.14 -20.97 -8.32
N ARG A 67 -15.85 -21.85 -7.36
CA ARG A 67 -16.22 -23.28 -7.38
C ARG A 67 -17.35 -23.56 -6.41
#